data_AF-A0A128F2Z4-F1
#
_entry.id   AF-A0A128F2Z4-F1
#
_cell.length_a   1.000
_cell.length_b   1.000
_cell.length_c   1.000
_cell.angle_alpha   90.00
_cell.angle_beta   90.00
_cell.angle_gamma   90.00
#
_symmetry.space_group_name_H-M   'P 1'
#
loop_
_entity.id
_entity.type
_entity.pdbx_description
1 polymer ?
#
loop_
_entity_poly.entity_id
_entity_poly.type
_entity_poly.pdbx_seq_one_letter_code
_entity_poly.pdbx_strand_id
1 'polypeptide(L)'
;MKKVGLGVLPLLLFGCGGSDDPQDGIVFPDGDGTSLSSCYNPTLNELGTETITNISKKAGLAQPVNVQEREVVQAVVDYEGQSGVLEVRLYDDTPDNRTYVVVDESSQAVTTLGQFFEGEMITYKPSGLAYFFDLASGESRTQPTITVYTDGVETGTMDVKMKYEKRETVTVPAGTFETCLVTLEIMLVDDGQESTALFKTNFGIGNGIAIRDELTASSNGTTLTTVDELISGTINGEPIQ
;
A
#
# COMPACT_ATOMS: atom_id res chain seq x y z
N MET A 1 -2.81 -19.44 -24.79
CA MET A 1 -1.63 -18.75 -24.27
C MET A 1 -2.08 -17.99 -23.05
N LYS A 2 -2.04 -18.63 -21.87
CA LYS A 2 -2.46 -18.02 -20.61
C LYS A 2 -1.28 -17.17 -20.13
N LYS A 3 -1.42 -15.86 -20.25
CA LYS A 3 -0.59 -14.93 -19.51
C LYS A 3 -1.09 -14.99 -18.07
N VAL A 4 -0.50 -15.86 -17.25
CA VAL A 4 -0.52 -15.64 -15.80
C VAL A 4 0.52 -14.55 -15.60
N GLY A 5 0.07 -13.32 -15.84
CA GLY A 5 0.88 -12.14 -15.65
C GLY A 5 0.88 -11.84 -14.16
N LEU A 6 1.96 -11.18 -13.72
CA LEU A 6 2.15 -10.46 -12.46
C LEU A 6 1.03 -9.44 -12.09
N GLY A 7 -0.19 -9.60 -12.60
CA GLY A 7 -1.31 -8.67 -12.53
C GLY A 7 -2.31 -8.93 -11.42
N VAL A 8 -2.04 -9.85 -10.47
CA VAL A 8 -3.02 -10.20 -9.41
C VAL A 8 -2.50 -9.93 -8.00
N LEU A 9 -1.73 -8.84 -7.86
CA LEU A 9 -1.62 -8.12 -6.60
C LEU A 9 -1.74 -6.61 -6.86
N PRO A 10 -2.96 -6.12 -7.12
CA PRO A 10 -3.26 -4.73 -6.88
C PRO A 10 -3.37 -4.58 -5.36
N LEU A 11 -2.31 -4.85 -4.59
CA LEU A 11 -2.31 -4.32 -3.22
C LEU A 11 -2.54 -2.84 -3.38
N LEU A 12 -3.65 -2.33 -2.86
CA LEU A 12 -3.93 -0.91 -2.83
C LEU A 12 -2.90 -0.25 -1.90
N LEU A 13 -1.76 -0.02 -2.54
CA LEU A 13 -0.62 0.81 -2.22
C LEU A 13 -0.25 1.37 -3.58
N PHE A 14 -0.45 2.67 -3.71
CA PHE A 14 -0.44 3.44 -4.94
C PHE A 14 0.78 3.14 -5.86
N GLY A 15 0.53 2.78 -7.14
CA GLY A 15 1.44 3.11 -8.28
C GLY A 15 2.49 2.09 -8.78
N CYS A 16 2.47 1.76 -10.09
CA CYS A 16 3.25 0.69 -10.75
C CYS A 16 4.21 1.16 -11.88
N GLY A 17 5.50 0.72 -11.90
CA GLY A 17 6.34 0.55 -13.13
C GLY A 17 7.79 1.15 -13.36
N GLY A 18 8.94 0.47 -13.18
CA GLY A 18 10.20 0.46 -14.04
C GLY A 18 11.20 1.64 -14.17
N SER A 19 12.54 1.59 -14.34
CA SER A 19 13.74 0.78 -13.96
C SER A 19 15.03 1.63 -14.28
N ASP A 20 16.09 1.59 -13.45
CA ASP A 20 17.49 1.15 -13.78
C ASP A 20 18.52 1.41 -12.63
N ASP A 21 19.41 0.42 -12.36
CA ASP A 21 20.35 0.16 -11.23
C ASP A 21 21.70 0.96 -11.30
N PRO A 22 22.60 1.12 -10.26
CA PRO A 22 23.29 0.03 -9.53
C PRO A 22 23.51 0.18 -7.98
N GLN A 23 23.33 -0.95 -7.27
CA GLN A 23 24.08 -1.54 -6.14
C GLN A 23 24.95 -0.66 -5.21
N ASP A 24 24.62 -0.67 -3.91
CA ASP A 24 25.60 -0.79 -2.83
C ASP A 24 24.95 -1.36 -1.54
N GLY A 25 25.69 -2.20 -0.81
CA GLY A 25 25.20 -2.88 0.41
C GLY A 25 24.82 -1.90 1.51
N ILE A 26 23.53 -1.85 1.87
CA ILE A 26 23.00 -0.88 2.83
C ILE A 26 23.24 -1.38 4.27
N VAL A 27 24.10 -0.66 4.98
CA VAL A 27 24.14 -0.66 6.44
C VAL A 27 22.92 0.12 6.91
N PHE A 28 21.99 -0.54 7.60
CA PHE A 28 20.84 0.14 8.21
C PHE A 28 21.31 0.91 9.45
N PRO A 29 21.16 2.25 9.51
CA PRO A 29 21.42 3.01 10.72
C PRO A 29 20.41 2.65 11.83
N ASP A 30 20.82 2.78 13.09
CA ASP A 30 19.94 2.66 14.25
C ASP A 30 18.77 3.66 14.14
N GLY A 31 17.56 3.22 14.51
CA GLY A 31 16.34 4.03 14.39
C GLY A 31 16.41 5.37 15.14
N ASP A 32 15.73 6.38 14.63
CA ASP A 32 15.71 7.77 15.15
C ASP A 32 14.94 7.95 16.49
N GLY A 33 14.52 6.87 17.14
CA GLY A 33 13.81 6.90 18.42
C GLY A 33 12.34 7.35 18.35
N THR A 34 11.78 7.47 17.15
CA THR A 34 10.38 7.85 16.94
C THR A 34 9.45 6.63 16.82
N SER A 35 8.14 6.87 16.68
CA SER A 35 7.14 5.82 16.43
C SER A 35 6.32 6.16 15.18
N LEU A 36 5.95 5.11 14.43
CA LEU A 36 5.10 5.20 13.24
C LEU A 36 3.68 5.68 13.56
N SER A 37 3.26 5.58 14.82
CA SER A 37 1.92 5.98 15.29
C SER A 37 1.57 7.44 14.98
N SER A 38 2.57 8.32 14.82
CA SER A 38 2.34 9.71 14.39
C SER A 38 1.80 9.86 12.96
N CYS A 39 1.92 8.80 12.16
CA CYS A 39 1.39 8.72 10.80
C CYS A 39 0.12 7.85 10.71
N TYR A 40 -0.39 7.34 11.83
CA TYR A 40 -1.72 6.74 11.87
C TYR A 40 -2.77 7.85 11.94
N ASN A 41 -3.74 7.83 11.03
CA ASN A 41 -4.88 8.73 11.05
C ASN A 41 -6.19 7.92 11.09
N PRO A 42 -6.86 7.81 12.26
CA PRO A 42 -8.08 7.02 12.40
C PRO A 42 -9.23 7.56 11.53
N THR A 43 -9.21 8.86 11.20
CA THR A 43 -10.23 9.49 10.34
C THR A 43 -10.33 8.77 8.99
N LEU A 44 -9.21 8.27 8.45
CA LEU A 44 -9.18 7.54 7.17
C LEU A 44 -10.02 6.26 7.18
N ASN A 45 -10.34 5.74 8.37
CA ASN A 45 -11.08 4.51 8.57
C ASN A 45 -12.54 4.74 9.02
N GLU A 46 -12.97 6.00 9.12
CA GLU A 46 -14.34 6.33 9.49
C GLU A 46 -15.29 6.19 8.30
N LEU A 47 -16.49 5.64 8.56
CA LEU A 47 -17.52 5.50 7.52
C LEU A 47 -17.88 6.86 6.93
N GLY A 48 -17.85 6.95 5.60
CA GLY A 48 -18.12 8.16 4.85
C GLY A 48 -16.89 9.05 4.62
N THR A 49 -15.72 8.70 5.15
CA THR A 49 -14.49 9.44 4.84
C THR A 49 -14.18 9.35 3.36
N GLU A 50 -13.96 10.51 2.75
CA GLU A 50 -13.57 10.69 1.35
C GLU A 50 -12.14 11.22 1.28
N THR A 51 -11.31 10.54 0.51
CA THR A 51 -9.97 11.01 0.13
C THR A 51 -9.94 11.28 -1.36
N ILE A 52 -9.34 12.39 -1.75
CA ILE A 52 -9.07 12.70 -3.16
C ILE A 52 -7.61 13.09 -3.25
N THR A 53 -6.82 12.36 -4.02
CA THR A 53 -5.40 12.62 -4.25
C THR A 53 -5.15 12.83 -5.73
N ASN A 54 -4.27 13.77 -6.05
CA ASN A 54 -3.68 13.90 -7.38
C ASN A 54 -2.21 13.55 -7.24
N ILE A 55 -1.77 12.53 -7.97
CA ILE A 55 -0.44 11.92 -7.83
C ILE A 55 0.29 12.01 -9.17
N SER A 56 1.56 12.36 -9.12
CA SER A 56 2.49 12.26 -10.24
C SER A 56 3.10 10.87 -10.25
N LYS A 57 2.71 10.02 -11.20
CA LYS A 57 3.25 8.67 -11.37
C LYS A 57 4.44 8.71 -12.32
N LYS A 58 5.61 8.29 -11.83
CA LYS A 58 6.82 8.15 -12.63
C LYS A 58 7.16 6.68 -12.78
N ALA A 59 6.74 6.14 -13.92
CA ALA A 59 6.84 4.72 -14.22
C ALA A 59 7.76 4.42 -15.43
N GLY A 60 9.06 4.72 -15.33
CA GLY A 60 10.00 4.52 -16.45
C GLY A 60 9.68 5.37 -17.68
N LEU A 61 8.72 6.29 -17.52
CA LEU A 61 8.25 7.19 -18.55
C LEU A 61 9.21 8.37 -18.67
N ALA A 62 9.34 8.87 -19.90
CA ALA A 62 10.09 10.09 -20.18
C ALA A 62 9.47 11.34 -19.52
N GLN A 63 8.18 11.28 -19.19
CA GLN A 63 7.43 12.33 -18.48
C GLN A 63 6.47 11.68 -17.47
N PRO A 64 6.33 12.24 -16.25
CA PRO A 64 5.34 11.77 -15.29
C PRO A 64 3.91 11.91 -15.81
N VAL A 65 3.01 11.04 -15.36
CA VAL A 65 1.58 11.12 -15.64
C VAL A 65 0.85 11.47 -14.35
N ASN A 66 -0.04 12.46 -14.44
CA ASN A 66 -0.87 12.84 -13.31
C ASN A 66 -2.13 11.98 -13.30
N VAL A 67 -2.40 11.34 -12.17
CA VAL A 67 -3.60 10.53 -11.94
C VAL A 67 -4.35 11.12 -10.76
N GLN A 68 -5.68 11.16 -10.86
CA GLN A 68 -6.54 11.46 -9.73
C GLN A 68 -7.10 10.15 -9.19
N GLU A 69 -7.02 9.96 -7.89
CA GLU A 69 -7.64 8.86 -7.19
C GLU A 69 -8.63 9.44 -6.17
N ARG A 70 -9.81 8.83 -6.12
CA ARG A 70 -10.84 9.19 -5.16
C ARG A 70 -11.30 7.93 -4.45
N GLU A 71 -11.14 7.89 -3.14
CA GLU A 71 -11.59 6.76 -2.33
C GLU A 71 -12.65 7.20 -1.33
N VAL A 72 -13.58 6.30 -1.04
CA VAL A 72 -14.60 6.51 -0.02
C VAL A 72 -14.76 5.26 0.83
N VAL A 73 -14.71 5.40 2.14
CA VAL A 73 -15.16 4.35 3.07
C VAL A 73 -16.68 4.28 2.96
N GLN A 74 -17.16 3.39 2.09
CA GLN A 74 -18.52 3.43 1.56
C GLN A 74 -19.52 2.74 2.50
N ALA A 75 -19.14 1.60 3.08
CA ALA A 75 -20.05 0.77 3.84
C ALA A 75 -19.32 -0.03 4.93
N VAL A 76 -20.11 -0.55 5.87
CA VAL A 76 -19.70 -1.62 6.78
C VAL A 76 -20.45 -2.88 6.35
N VAL A 77 -19.71 -3.94 6.05
CA VAL A 77 -20.23 -5.18 5.45
C VAL A 77 -19.77 -6.42 6.23
N ASP A 78 -20.38 -7.54 5.88
CA ASP A 78 -19.84 -8.86 6.20
C ASP A 78 -19.01 -9.35 5.01
N TYR A 79 -17.77 -9.77 5.25
CA TYR A 79 -16.86 -10.27 4.22
C TYR A 79 -16.13 -11.52 4.73
N GLU A 80 -16.14 -12.60 3.95
CA GLU A 80 -15.51 -13.89 4.31
C GLU A 80 -15.89 -14.41 5.72
N GLY A 81 -17.13 -14.17 6.15
CA GLY A 81 -17.64 -14.58 7.46
C GLY A 81 -17.24 -13.69 8.63
N GLN A 82 -16.49 -12.60 8.38
CA GLN A 82 -16.18 -11.57 9.34
C GLN A 82 -17.13 -10.38 9.20
N SER A 83 -17.73 -9.96 10.31
CA SER A 83 -18.60 -8.78 10.38
C SER A 83 -17.81 -7.52 10.72
N GLY A 84 -18.36 -6.35 10.37
CA GLY A 84 -17.75 -5.07 10.74
C GLY A 84 -16.58 -4.68 9.83
N VAL A 85 -16.54 -5.24 8.62
CA VAL A 85 -15.50 -4.98 7.62
C VAL A 85 -15.84 -3.69 6.88
N LEU A 86 -14.89 -2.78 6.77
CA LEU A 86 -15.02 -1.56 5.99
C LEU A 86 -14.89 -1.91 4.50
N GLU A 87 -15.89 -1.54 3.71
CA GLU A 87 -15.81 -1.53 2.24
C GLU A 87 -15.31 -0.15 1.81
N VAL A 88 -14.09 -0.08 1.30
CA VAL A 88 -13.51 1.14 0.71
C VAL A 88 -13.65 1.04 -0.80
N ARG A 89 -14.24 2.06 -1.43
CA ARG A 89 -14.42 2.10 -2.88
C ARG A 89 -13.46 3.08 -3.52
N LEU A 90 -12.73 2.62 -4.52
CA LEU A 90 -11.95 3.46 -5.42
C LEU A 90 -12.82 3.88 -6.62
N TYR A 91 -12.94 5.18 -6.82
CA TYR A 91 -13.61 5.79 -7.96
C TYR A 91 -12.57 6.14 -9.01
N ASP A 92 -12.41 5.25 -9.98
CA ASP A 92 -11.57 5.43 -11.17
C ASP A 92 -12.39 5.19 -12.46
N ASP A 93 -11.70 5.10 -13.60
CA ASP A 93 -12.33 4.87 -14.91
C ASP A 93 -12.76 3.40 -15.14
N THR A 94 -12.58 2.51 -14.16
CA THR A 94 -12.78 1.06 -14.27
C THR A 94 -13.99 0.56 -13.45
N PRO A 95 -14.40 -0.72 -13.58
CA PRO A 95 -15.53 -1.27 -12.84
C PRO A 95 -15.26 -1.28 -11.32
N ASP A 96 -16.13 -0.63 -10.55
CA ASP A 96 -16.34 -0.74 -9.09
C ASP A 96 -15.22 -1.41 -8.26
N ASN A 97 -14.02 -0.81 -8.25
CA ASN A 97 -12.89 -1.29 -7.46
C ASN A 97 -13.16 -1.09 -5.97
N ARG A 98 -13.04 -2.16 -5.19
CA ARG A 98 -13.38 -2.19 -3.76
C ARG A 98 -12.36 -2.94 -2.94
N THR A 99 -12.17 -2.51 -1.70
CA THR A 99 -11.26 -3.08 -0.72
C THR A 99 -12.02 -3.39 0.55
N TYR A 100 -11.71 -4.53 1.15
CA TYR A 100 -12.35 -4.97 2.38
C TYR A 100 -11.32 -4.91 3.51
N VAL A 101 -11.52 -3.98 4.45
CA VAL A 101 -10.54 -3.61 5.46
C VAL A 101 -11.08 -3.80 6.86
N VAL A 102 -10.24 -4.28 7.78
CA VAL A 102 -10.52 -4.34 9.21
C VAL A 102 -9.49 -3.51 9.95
N VAL A 103 -9.94 -2.75 10.93
CA VAL A 103 -9.09 -1.88 11.75
C VAL A 103 -9.10 -2.37 13.18
N ASP A 104 -7.91 -2.61 13.72
CA ASP A 104 -7.69 -2.86 15.14
C ASP A 104 -7.08 -1.60 15.77
N GLU A 105 -7.92 -0.78 16.38
CA GLU A 105 -7.51 0.45 17.07
C GLU A 105 -6.58 0.20 18.26
N SER A 106 -6.60 -1.01 18.85
CA SER A 106 -5.78 -1.32 20.02
C SER A 106 -4.31 -1.52 19.67
N SER A 107 -4.05 -2.06 18.47
CA SER A 107 -2.71 -2.27 17.91
C SER A 107 -2.37 -1.27 16.79
N GLN A 108 -3.28 -0.33 16.51
CA GLN A 108 -3.20 0.59 15.37
C GLN A 108 -2.86 -0.14 14.07
N ALA A 109 -3.60 -1.22 13.79
CA ALA A 109 -3.39 -2.06 12.62
C ALA A 109 -4.53 -1.90 11.63
N VAL A 110 -4.19 -1.69 10.36
CA VAL A 110 -5.15 -1.67 9.23
C VAL A 110 -4.89 -2.89 8.38
N THR A 111 -5.88 -3.77 8.26
CA THR A 111 -5.73 -5.08 7.62
C THR A 111 -6.65 -5.22 6.42
N THR A 112 -6.08 -5.40 5.24
CA THR A 112 -6.81 -5.71 4.01
C THR A 112 -7.10 -7.21 3.94
N LEU A 113 -8.38 -7.58 3.98
CA LEU A 113 -8.84 -8.96 3.86
C LEU A 113 -8.98 -9.42 2.40
N GLY A 114 -9.20 -8.49 1.50
CA GLY A 114 -9.37 -8.75 0.08
C GLY A 114 -9.81 -7.52 -0.68
N GLN A 115 -10.00 -7.67 -1.98
CA GLN A 115 -10.36 -6.59 -2.88
C GLN A 115 -10.96 -7.09 -4.19
N PHE A 116 -12.03 -6.46 -4.63
CA PHE A 116 -12.56 -6.62 -5.97
C PHE A 116 -11.83 -5.62 -6.87
N PHE A 117 -11.06 -6.11 -7.83
CA PHE A 117 -10.24 -5.27 -8.70
C PHE A 117 -10.31 -5.75 -10.14
N GLU A 118 -10.60 -4.84 -11.08
CA GLU A 118 -10.68 -5.14 -12.53
C GLU A 118 -11.58 -6.35 -12.90
N GLY A 119 -12.59 -6.63 -12.08
CA GLY A 119 -13.53 -7.73 -12.31
C GLY A 119 -13.22 -9.04 -11.61
N GLU A 120 -12.09 -9.12 -10.89
CA GLU A 120 -11.66 -10.30 -10.14
C GLU A 120 -11.75 -10.05 -8.63
N MET A 121 -12.14 -11.09 -7.88
CA MET A 121 -12.18 -11.05 -6.42
C MET A 121 -10.89 -11.67 -5.85
N ILE A 122 -10.03 -10.85 -5.27
CA ILE A 122 -8.77 -11.28 -4.61
C ILE A 122 -8.99 -11.35 -3.10
N THR A 123 -8.64 -12.46 -2.46
CA THR A 123 -8.81 -12.67 -1.01
C THR A 123 -7.50 -13.12 -0.36
N TYR A 124 -7.21 -12.60 0.83
CA TYR A 124 -5.99 -12.86 1.59
C TYR A 124 -6.30 -13.65 2.86
N LYS A 125 -5.74 -14.86 3.00
CA LYS A 125 -5.96 -15.75 4.16
C LYS A 125 -4.65 -16.22 4.78
N PRO A 126 -4.60 -16.59 6.06
CA PRO A 126 -5.71 -16.52 7.03
C PRO A 126 -5.91 -15.14 7.64
N SER A 127 -4.90 -14.27 7.61
CA SER A 127 -4.86 -13.03 8.41
C SER A 127 -5.13 -11.74 7.64
N GLY A 128 -5.24 -11.78 6.32
CA GLY A 128 -5.17 -10.57 5.50
C GLY A 128 -3.74 -10.00 5.40
N LEU A 129 -3.60 -8.88 4.68
CA LEU A 129 -2.38 -8.06 4.65
C LEU A 129 -2.53 -6.89 5.63
N ALA A 130 -1.70 -6.84 6.67
CA ALA A 130 -1.74 -5.80 7.69
C ALA A 130 -0.66 -4.71 7.52
N TYR A 131 -1.03 -3.47 7.83
CA TYR A 131 -0.14 -2.36 8.15
C TYR A 131 -0.18 -2.10 9.65
N PHE A 132 0.98 -2.13 10.31
CA PHE A 132 1.13 -1.95 11.75
C PHE A 132 1.72 -0.58 12.06
N PHE A 133 0.95 0.32 12.68
CA PHE A 133 1.41 1.66 13.00
C PHE A 133 2.01 1.78 14.41
N ASP A 134 2.02 0.71 15.20
CA ASP A 134 2.60 0.66 16.55
C ASP A 134 4.13 0.47 16.58
N LEU A 135 4.78 0.37 15.41
CA LEU A 135 6.22 0.11 15.31
C LEU A 135 7.07 1.28 15.81
N ALA A 136 8.13 0.95 16.55
CA ALA A 136 9.21 1.86 16.88
C ALA A 136 10.21 1.98 15.71
N SER A 137 10.96 3.08 15.67
CA SER A 137 11.95 3.32 14.62
C SER A 137 13.01 2.22 14.57
N GLY A 138 13.24 1.66 13.37
CA GLY A 138 14.09 0.50 13.14
C GLY A 138 13.42 -0.86 13.41
N GLU A 139 12.21 -0.89 14.01
CA GLU A 139 11.47 -2.12 14.28
C GLU A 139 10.86 -2.69 13.00
N SER A 140 10.86 -4.01 12.90
CA SER A 140 10.20 -4.75 11.82
C SER A 140 9.29 -5.83 12.36
N ARG A 141 8.19 -6.09 11.63
CA ARG A 141 7.24 -7.16 11.91
C ARG A 141 6.99 -8.00 10.67
N THR A 142 7.20 -9.31 10.80
CA THR A 142 6.88 -10.30 9.77
C THR A 142 5.48 -10.85 10.03
N GLN A 143 4.68 -10.96 8.97
CA GLN A 143 3.34 -11.54 9.02
C GLN A 143 3.41 -13.05 8.78
N PRO A 144 2.43 -13.83 9.27
CA PRO A 144 2.26 -15.22 8.82
C PRO A 144 2.15 -15.27 7.29
N THR A 145 2.64 -16.35 6.67
CA THR A 145 2.47 -16.57 5.23
C THR A 145 0.98 -16.49 4.86
N ILE A 146 0.68 -15.65 3.87
CA ILE A 146 -0.67 -15.37 3.38
C ILE A 146 -0.90 -16.20 2.12
N THR A 147 -1.97 -16.98 2.05
CA THR A 147 -2.46 -17.57 0.81
C THR A 147 -3.35 -16.58 0.08
N VAL A 148 -3.09 -16.39 -1.20
CA VAL A 148 -3.85 -15.53 -2.12
C VAL A 148 -4.83 -16.40 -2.89
N TYR A 149 -6.09 -15.96 -2.92
CA TYR A 149 -7.15 -16.59 -3.70
C TYR A 149 -7.69 -15.58 -4.71
N THR A 150 -7.85 -16.00 -5.96
CA THR A 150 -8.51 -15.23 -7.02
C THR A 150 -9.77 -15.96 -7.43
N ASP A 151 -10.92 -15.31 -7.32
CA ASP A 151 -12.25 -15.90 -7.55
C ASP A 151 -12.46 -17.24 -6.82
N GLY A 152 -11.93 -17.32 -5.60
CA GLY A 152 -12.02 -18.50 -4.73
C GLY A 152 -11.05 -19.64 -5.08
N VAL A 153 -10.20 -19.48 -6.10
CA VAL A 153 -9.14 -20.43 -6.45
C VAL A 153 -7.81 -19.95 -5.85
N GLU A 154 -7.09 -20.84 -5.17
CA GLU A 154 -5.74 -20.54 -4.70
C GLU A 154 -4.83 -20.26 -5.89
N THR A 155 -4.24 -19.06 -5.90
CA THR A 155 -3.32 -18.61 -6.95
C THR A 155 -1.89 -18.48 -6.46
N GLY A 156 -1.67 -18.26 -5.15
CA GLY A 156 -0.31 -18.20 -4.65
C GLY A 156 -0.19 -18.01 -3.15
N THR A 157 1.04 -17.80 -2.71
CA THR A 157 1.37 -17.45 -1.33
C THR A 157 2.24 -16.23 -1.26
N MET A 158 2.13 -15.48 -0.18
CA MET A 158 2.81 -14.22 0.04
C MET A 158 3.45 -14.21 1.44
N ASP A 159 4.75 -13.98 1.49
CA ASP A 159 5.45 -13.65 2.73
C ASP A 159 5.66 -12.14 2.81
N VAL A 160 5.36 -11.55 3.98
CA VAL A 160 5.33 -10.09 4.15
C VAL A 160 6.13 -9.67 5.37
N LYS A 161 6.97 -8.66 5.20
CA LYS A 161 7.69 -8.01 6.28
C LYS A 161 7.58 -6.50 6.17
N MET A 162 7.07 -5.88 7.22
CA MET A 162 6.98 -4.44 7.36
C MET A 162 8.10 -3.94 8.28
N LYS A 163 8.69 -2.79 7.98
CA LYS A 163 9.66 -2.11 8.83
C LYS A 163 9.36 -0.63 8.88
N TYR A 164 9.37 -0.05 10.07
CA TYR A 164 9.41 1.40 10.20
C TYR A 164 10.87 1.85 10.22
N GLU A 165 11.27 2.65 9.24
CA GLU A 165 12.67 3.04 9.08
C GLU A 165 13.02 4.21 10.00
N LYS A 166 12.31 5.33 9.86
CA LYS A 166 12.60 6.62 10.52
C LYS A 166 11.55 7.67 10.17
N ARG A 167 11.59 8.82 10.84
CA ARG A 167 11.02 10.06 10.32
C ARG A 167 11.97 10.73 9.35
N GLU A 168 11.40 11.38 8.35
CA GLU A 168 12.16 12.28 7.48
C GLU A 168 11.26 13.35 6.86
N THR A 169 11.89 14.44 6.44
CA THR A 169 11.22 15.50 5.69
C THR A 169 11.28 15.17 4.20
N VAL A 170 10.12 15.15 3.54
CA VAL A 170 10.00 14.91 2.09
C VAL A 170 9.40 16.14 1.44
N THR A 171 9.97 16.56 0.30
CA THR A 171 9.42 17.64 -0.53
C THR A 171 8.93 17.07 -1.84
N VAL A 172 7.66 17.28 -2.14
CA VAL A 172 6.93 16.89 -3.35
C VAL A 172 6.20 18.12 -3.92
N PRO A 173 5.54 18.04 -5.09
CA PRO A 173 4.84 19.21 -5.64
C PRO A 173 3.74 19.78 -4.73
N ALA A 174 3.12 18.97 -3.86
CA ALA A 174 2.14 19.42 -2.87
C ALA A 174 2.74 20.28 -1.73
N GLY A 175 4.06 20.20 -1.50
CA GLY A 175 4.73 20.90 -0.40
C GLY A 175 5.83 20.08 0.27
N THR A 176 6.25 20.54 1.45
CA THR A 176 7.24 19.88 2.29
C THR A 176 6.56 19.33 3.54
N PHE A 177 6.66 18.02 3.75
CA PHE A 177 5.99 17.30 4.82
C PHE A 177 7.00 16.63 5.74
N GLU A 178 6.71 16.59 7.04
CA GLU A 178 7.31 15.57 7.91
C GLU A 178 6.57 14.24 7.71
N THR A 179 7.33 13.16 7.53
CA THR A 179 6.80 11.85 7.14
C THR A 179 7.38 10.72 7.97
N CYS A 180 6.70 9.59 8.02
CA CYS A 180 7.22 8.31 8.48
C CYS A 180 7.57 7.45 7.27
N LEU A 181 8.85 7.08 7.11
CA LEU A 181 9.28 6.16 6.06
C LEU A 181 9.04 4.71 6.52
N VAL A 182 8.24 3.98 5.76
CA VAL A 182 7.93 2.58 5.98
C VAL A 182 8.39 1.76 4.79
N THR A 183 9.03 0.63 5.06
CA THR A 183 9.37 -0.38 4.06
C THR A 183 8.45 -1.59 4.20
N LEU A 184 7.83 -2.03 3.11
CA LEU A 184 7.09 -3.29 3.02
C LEU A 184 7.75 -4.21 1.99
N GLU A 185 8.36 -5.30 2.47
CA GLU A 185 8.92 -6.37 1.67
C GLU A 185 7.87 -7.46 1.47
N ILE A 186 7.66 -7.85 0.22
CA ILE A 186 6.71 -8.88 -0.19
C ILE A 186 7.44 -9.89 -1.07
N MET A 187 7.29 -11.17 -0.75
CA MET A 187 7.70 -12.28 -1.61
C MET A 187 6.45 -13.06 -2.01
N LEU A 188 6.10 -13.00 -3.29
CA LEU A 188 4.99 -13.75 -3.88
C LEU A 188 5.52 -15.01 -4.56
N VAL A 189 4.84 -16.13 -4.31
CA VAL A 189 4.99 -17.38 -5.06
C VAL A 189 3.67 -17.66 -5.78
N ASP A 190 3.68 -17.62 -7.10
CA ASP A 190 2.51 -17.88 -7.97
C ASP A 190 2.93 -18.87 -9.07
N ASP A 191 2.18 -19.96 -9.23
CA ASP A 191 2.48 -21.05 -10.16
C ASP A 191 3.95 -21.55 -10.09
N GLY A 192 4.55 -21.51 -8.89
CA GLY A 192 5.94 -21.91 -8.63
C GLY A 192 6.99 -20.89 -9.08
N GLN A 193 6.59 -19.70 -9.53
CA GLN A 193 7.47 -18.57 -9.79
C GLN A 193 7.53 -17.63 -8.60
N GLU A 194 8.74 -17.25 -8.23
CA GLU A 194 8.98 -16.26 -7.18
C GLU A 194 9.08 -14.86 -7.78
N SER A 195 8.39 -13.92 -7.15
CA SER A 195 8.49 -12.50 -7.42
C SER A 195 8.65 -11.75 -6.11
N THR A 196 9.47 -10.71 -6.09
CA THR A 196 9.63 -9.84 -4.92
C THR A 196 9.10 -8.45 -5.20
N ALA A 197 8.57 -7.78 -4.19
CA ALA A 197 8.21 -6.38 -4.23
C ALA A 197 8.67 -5.69 -2.94
N LEU A 198 9.22 -4.49 -3.09
CA LEU A 198 9.67 -3.63 -2.01
C LEU A 198 8.95 -2.29 -2.15
N PHE A 199 8.04 -1.98 -1.24
CA PHE A 199 7.40 -0.68 -1.16
C PHE A 199 8.13 0.17 -0.12
N LYS A 200 8.42 1.42 -0.46
CA LYS A 200 8.92 2.44 0.47
C LYS A 200 7.95 3.61 0.45
N THR A 201 7.15 3.69 1.49
CA THR A 201 6.07 4.68 1.58
C THR A 201 6.41 5.71 2.66
N ASN A 202 6.38 6.98 2.27
CA ASN A 202 6.46 8.12 3.18
C ASN A 202 5.06 8.57 3.54
N PHE A 203 4.55 8.12 4.69
CA PHE A 203 3.25 8.58 5.20
C PHE A 203 3.37 9.95 5.86
N GLY A 204 2.47 10.88 5.58
CA GLY A 204 2.45 12.20 6.19
C GLY A 204 2.09 12.14 7.67
N ILE A 205 2.86 12.82 8.51
CA ILE A 205 2.52 12.93 9.94
C ILE A 205 1.19 13.68 10.09
N GLY A 206 0.30 13.15 10.94
CA GLY A 206 -1.01 13.72 11.23
C GLY A 206 -2.10 13.43 10.19
N ASN A 207 -1.76 13.35 8.90
CA ASN A 207 -2.74 13.04 7.84
C ASN A 207 -2.77 11.55 7.44
N GLY A 208 -1.66 10.83 7.59
CA GLY A 208 -1.55 9.40 7.29
C GLY A 208 -1.62 9.03 5.81
N ILE A 209 -1.65 10.01 4.91
CA ILE A 209 -1.68 9.80 3.45
C ILE A 209 -0.25 9.57 2.94
N ALA A 210 -0.09 8.73 1.92
CA ALA A 210 1.19 8.58 1.23
C ALA A 210 1.58 9.90 0.53
N ILE A 211 2.66 10.52 0.99
CA ILE A 211 3.25 11.73 0.38
C ILE A 211 4.13 11.37 -0.81
N ARG A 212 4.87 10.27 -0.66
CA ARG A 212 5.67 9.65 -1.69
C ARG A 212 5.64 8.13 -1.50
N ASP A 213 5.55 7.40 -2.60
CA ASP A 213 5.68 5.95 -2.59
C ASP A 213 6.68 5.50 -3.65
N GLU A 214 7.49 4.50 -3.33
CA GLU A 214 8.46 3.90 -4.24
C GLU A 214 8.30 2.39 -4.20
N LEU A 215 7.87 1.80 -5.31
CA LEU A 215 7.77 0.36 -5.48
C LEU A 215 8.97 -0.13 -6.28
N THR A 216 9.68 -1.14 -5.81
CA THR A 216 10.61 -1.94 -6.60
C THR A 216 10.16 -3.39 -6.63
N ALA A 217 9.69 -3.87 -7.79
CA ALA A 217 9.30 -5.25 -8.00
C ALA A 217 10.32 -5.98 -8.88
N SER A 218 10.61 -7.25 -8.59
CA SER A 218 11.47 -8.10 -9.40
C SER A 218 10.83 -9.46 -9.66
N SER A 219 10.85 -9.90 -10.91
CA SER A 219 10.36 -11.22 -11.31
C SER A 219 11.09 -11.71 -12.56
N ASN A 220 11.45 -12.99 -12.58
CA ASN A 220 12.12 -13.63 -13.72
C ASN A 220 13.34 -12.84 -14.25
N GLY A 221 14.10 -12.21 -13.35
CA GLY A 221 15.29 -11.40 -13.69
C GLY A 221 14.97 -10.01 -14.28
N THR A 222 13.71 -9.59 -14.33
CA THR A 222 13.30 -8.24 -14.70
C THR A 222 12.93 -7.46 -13.45
N THR A 223 13.43 -6.22 -13.34
CA THR A 223 13.14 -5.33 -12.21
C THR A 223 12.37 -4.10 -12.68
N LEU A 224 11.44 -3.65 -11.85
CA LEU A 224 10.48 -2.61 -12.11
C LEU A 224 10.45 -1.62 -10.94
N THR A 225 10.87 -0.36 -11.12
CA THR A 225 10.80 0.69 -10.08
C THR A 225 9.83 1.82 -10.43
N THR A 226 8.81 2.06 -9.59
CA THR A 226 7.97 3.28 -9.66
C THR A 226 8.31 4.28 -8.59
N VAL A 227 8.05 5.56 -8.87
CA VAL A 227 7.95 6.60 -7.84
C VAL A 227 6.70 7.42 -8.06
N ASP A 228 5.88 7.53 -7.03
CA ASP A 228 4.65 8.29 -6.98
C ASP A 228 4.82 9.45 -5.98
N GLU A 229 4.42 10.66 -6.38
CA GLU A 229 4.54 11.86 -5.54
C GLU A 229 3.21 12.62 -5.48
N LEU A 230 2.82 13.05 -4.27
CA LEU A 230 1.62 13.84 -4.07
C LEU A 230 1.75 15.23 -4.70
N ILE A 231 0.80 15.56 -5.57
CA ILE A 231 0.66 16.90 -6.18
C ILE A 231 -0.32 17.75 -5.37
N SER A 232 -1.41 17.15 -4.92
CA SER A 232 -2.39 17.75 -4.02
C SER A 232 -3.30 16.65 -3.49
N GLY A 233 -3.99 16.90 -2.39
CA GLY A 233 -5.09 16.04 -1.98
C GLY A 233 -5.94 16.65 -0.87
N THR A 234 -7.05 15.99 -0.57
CA THR A 234 -7.99 16.38 0.48
C THR A 234 -8.47 15.17 1.25
N ILE A 235 -8.76 15.36 2.55
CA ILE A 235 -9.51 14.43 3.38
C ILE A 235 -10.80 15.15 3.78
N ASN A 236 -11.96 14.61 3.40
CA ASN A 236 -13.27 15.23 3.65
C ASN A 236 -13.37 16.69 3.17
N GLY A 237 -12.73 16.99 2.04
CA GLY A 237 -12.67 18.32 1.44
C GLY A 237 -11.63 19.27 2.05
N GLU A 238 -10.99 18.90 3.17
CA GLU A 238 -9.93 19.70 3.78
C GLU A 238 -8.58 19.38 3.12
N PRO A 239 -7.80 20.38 2.67
CA PRO A 239 -6.51 20.16 2.03
C PRO A 239 -5.51 19.46 2.94
N ILE A 240 -4.74 18.54 2.36
CA ILE A 240 -3.58 17.94 3.03
C ILE A 240 -2.47 19.00 3.12
N GLN A 241 -1.96 19.23 4.32
CA GLN A 241 -0.83 20.14 4.63
C GLN A 241 0.23 19.40 5.45
#